data_AF-A0A2N1V358-F1
#
_entry.id   AF-A0A2N1V358-F1
#
_cell.length_a   1.000
_cell.length_b   1.000
_cell.length_c   1.000
_cell.angle_alpha   90.00
_cell.angle_beta   90.00
_cell.angle_gamma   90.00
#
_symmetry.space_group_name_H-M   'P 1'
#
loop_
_entity.id
_entity.type
_entity.pdbx_description
1 polymer ?
#
loop_
_entity_poly.entity_id
_entity_poly.type
_entity_poly.pdbx_seq_one_letter_code
_entity_poly.pdbx_strand_id
1 'polypeptide(L)' 'MVKSGLIQVGNKVDTEKSCEEHRNGMIEAHLGYIDEAGRQGVQILCFEEIFTGPYFCPSQDSKWYDLAEEIPNGPTTQLM' A
#
# COMPACT_ATOMS: atom_id res chain seq x y z
N MET A 1 -7.35 -26.67 3.86
CA MET A 1 -7.60 -25.44 4.64
C MET A 1 -6.89 -24.32 3.91
N VAL A 2 -7.54 -23.17 3.68
CA VAL A 2 -6.89 -21.99 3.07
C VAL A 2 -6.38 -21.10 4.21
N LYS A 3 -5.10 -20.71 4.17
CA LYS A 3 -4.54 -19.75 5.13
C LYS A 3 -4.57 -18.35 4.53
N SER A 4 -5.30 -17.43 5.15
CA SER A 4 -5.37 -16.02 4.76
C SER A 4 -4.60 -15.12 5.72
N GLY A 5 -4.12 -13.97 5.24
CA GLY A 5 -3.44 -12.95 6.01
C GLY A 5 -4.02 -11.56 5.76
N LEU A 6 -3.90 -10.70 6.76
CA LEU A 6 -4.22 -9.28 6.71
C LEU A 6 -3.01 -8.51 7.22
N ILE A 7 -2.52 -7.56 6.44
CA ILE A 7 -1.48 -6.63 6.87
C ILE A 7 -2.17 -5.30 7.20
N GLN A 8 -1.68 -4.64 8.25
CA GLN A 8 -2.08 -3.29 8.65
C GLN A 8 -0.84 -2.53 9.09
N VAL A 9 -0.55 -1.40 8.45
CA VAL A 9 0.62 -0.58 8.75
C VAL A 9 0.19 0.88 8.91
N GLY A 10 0.54 1.49 10.05
CA GLY A 10 0.35 2.94 10.20
C GLY A 10 1.23 3.71 9.21
N ASN A 11 0.72 4.81 8.65
CA ASN A 11 1.42 5.66 7.69
C ASN A 11 2.87 5.95 8.13
N LYS A 12 3.83 5.75 7.22
CA LYS A 12 5.28 5.91 7.47
C LYS A 12 5.90 7.11 6.79
N VAL A 13 5.15 7.80 5.93
CA VAL A 13 5.65 8.89 5.09
C VAL A 13 4.99 10.20 5.53
N ASP A 14 5.80 11.24 5.72
CA ASP A 14 5.30 12.58 6.04
C ASP A 14 4.32 13.07 4.96
N THR A 15 3.18 13.65 5.37
CA THR A 15 2.11 14.06 4.44
C THR A 15 2.48 15.21 3.52
N GLU A 16 3.62 15.88 3.74
CA GLU A 16 4.15 16.91 2.83
C GLU A 16 4.85 16.31 1.60
N LYS A 17 5.14 15.00 1.61
CA LYS A 17 5.80 14.30 0.50
C LYS A 17 4.89 14.16 -0.72
N SER A 18 5.51 13.82 -1.84
CA SER A 18 4.81 13.53 -3.10
C SER A 18 4.06 12.19 -3.03
N CYS A 19 3.03 12.03 -3.87
CA CYS A 19 2.28 10.77 -3.97
C CYS A 19 3.15 9.57 -4.38
N GLU A 20 4.18 9.82 -5.20
CA GLU A 20 5.19 8.80 -5.54
C GLU A 20 6.02 8.37 -4.32
N GLU A 21 6.49 9.32 -3.51
CA GLU A 21 7.20 9.01 -2.27
C GLU A 21 6.30 8.25 -1.28
N HIS A 22 5.02 8.61 -1.20
CA HIS A 22 4.04 7.86 -0.41
C HIS A 22 3.90 6.41 -0.88
N ARG A 23 3.65 6.18 -2.18
CA ARG A 23 3.53 4.84 -2.75
C ARG A 23 4.77 4.00 -2.45
N ASN A 24 5.95 4.53 -2.77
CA ASN A 24 7.20 3.78 -2.61
C ASN A 24 7.48 3.48 -1.13
N GLY A 25 7.36 4.48 -0.26
CA GLY A 25 7.63 4.33 1.18
C GLY A 25 6.62 3.43 1.90
N MET A 26 5.35 3.48 1.51
CA MET A 26 4.35 2.58 2.06
C MET A 26 4.53 1.16 1.54
N ILE A 27 4.84 0.94 0.25
CA ILE A 27 5.18 -0.39 -0.26
C ILE A 27 6.36 -0.97 0.52
N GLU A 28 7.44 -0.21 0.69
CA GLU A 28 8.62 -0.64 1.47
C GLU A 28 8.24 -1.06 2.90
N ALA A 29 7.35 -0.32 3.55
CA ALA A 29 6.87 -0.65 4.89
C ALA A 29 6.07 -1.97 4.96
N HIS A 30 5.50 -2.44 3.84
CA HIS A 30 4.74 -3.69 3.75
C HIS A 30 5.59 -4.90 3.35
N LEU A 31 6.68 -4.71 2.59
CA LEU A 31 7.46 -5.81 2.00
C LEU A 31 7.88 -6.87 3.01
N GLY A 32 8.41 -6.46 4.17
CA GLY A 32 8.84 -7.41 5.21
C GLY A 32 7.69 -8.28 5.75
N TYR A 33 6.47 -7.74 5.81
CA TYR A 33 5.28 -8.49 6.24
C TYR A 33 4.75 -9.42 5.14
N ILE A 34 4.87 -9.01 3.87
CA ILE A 34 4.53 -9.85 2.71
C ILE A 34 5.45 -11.07 2.69
N ASP A 35 6.76 -10.87 2.85
CA ASP A 35 7.75 -11.95 2.90
C ASP A 35 7.48 -12.93 4.05
N GLU A 36 7.15 -12.40 5.23
CA GLU A 36 6.81 -13.23 6.39
C GLU A 36 5.50 -14.00 6.18
N ALA A 37 4.48 -13.38 5.57
CA ALA A 37 3.24 -14.07 5.19
C ALA A 37 3.52 -15.21 4.19
N GLY A 38 4.40 -15.00 3.22
CA GLY A 38 4.87 -16.02 2.29
C GLY A 38 5.57 -17.18 2.99
N ARG A 39 6.52 -16.90 3.90
CA ARG A 39 7.20 -17.92 4.74
C ARG A 39 6.22 -18.72 5.59
N GLN A 40 5.13 -18.09 6.02
CA GLN A 40 4.07 -18.70 6.81
C GLN A 40 3.04 -19.50 5.98
N GLY A 41 3.19 -19.56 4.65
CA GLY A 41 2.29 -20.28 3.76
C GLY A 41 0.91 -19.63 3.61
N VAL A 42 0.81 -18.30 3.73
CA VAL A 42 -0.41 -17.56 3.43
C VAL A 42 -0.69 -17.65 1.92
N GLN A 43 -1.95 -17.97 1.57
CA GLN A 43 -2.41 -18.16 0.18
C GLN A 43 -3.26 -16.99 -0.33
N ILE A 44 -3.84 -16.20 0.58
CA ILE A 44 -4.61 -15.00 0.27
C ILE A 44 -4.15 -13.93 1.25
N LEU A 45 -3.61 -12.82 0.73
CA LEU A 45 -3.12 -11.71 1.52
C LEU A 45 -3.85 -10.45 1.07
N CYS A 46 -4.41 -9.71 2.02
CA CYS A 46 -5.03 -8.41 1.75
C CYS A 46 -4.36 -7.31 2.58
N PHE A 47 -4.41 -6.10 2.04
CA PHE A 47 -3.95 -4.86 2.67
C PHE A 47 -5.13 -4.00 3.12
N GLU A 48 -4.86 -2.98 3.92
CA GLU A 48 -5.81 -1.94 4.26
C GLU A 48 -6.26 -1.12 3.03
N GLU A 49 -7.38 -0.41 3.19
CA GLU A 49 -7.85 0.56 2.19
C GLU A 49 -6.79 1.67 2.01
N ILE A 50 -6.47 1.98 0.73
CA ILE A 50 -5.47 3.00 0.35
C ILE A 50 -4.08 2.70 0.95
N PHE A 51 -3.67 1.43 1.04
CA PHE A 51 -2.39 1.03 1.68
C PHE A 51 -1.12 1.69 1.11
N THR A 52 -1.16 2.24 -0.11
CA THR A 52 -0.05 2.96 -0.75
C THR A 52 0.05 4.44 -0.34
N GLY A 53 -0.86 4.95 0.48
CA GLY A 53 -0.89 6.35 0.88
C GLY A 53 -1.57 6.60 2.22
N PRO A 54 -1.63 7.87 2.66
CA PRO A 54 -2.38 8.22 3.86
C PRO A 54 -3.88 8.26 3.57
N TYR A 55 -4.69 8.14 4.62
CA TYR A 55 -6.11 8.43 4.53
C TYR A 55 -6.34 9.93 4.34
N PHE A 56 -6.42 10.37 3.08
CA PHE A 56 -6.38 11.78 2.69
C PHE A 56 -7.73 12.48 2.65
N CYS A 57 -8.85 11.77 2.87
CA CYS A 57 -10.21 12.34 2.83
C CYS A 57 -10.45 13.64 3.64
N PRO A 58 -9.80 13.90 4.80
CA PRO A 58 -9.95 15.19 5.49
C PRO A 58 -9.19 16.35 4.81
N SER A 59 -8.32 16.07 3.83
CA SER A 59 -7.54 17.07 3.10
C SER A 59 -8.30 17.60 1.88
N GLN A 60 -8.03 18.87 1.52
CA GLN A 60 -8.50 19.49 0.27
C GLN A 60 -7.37 19.67 -0.77
N ASP A 61 -6.17 19.15 -0.48
CA ASP A 61 -5.03 19.26 -1.40
C ASP A 61 -5.26 18.37 -2.63
N SER A 62 -5.24 18.98 -3.82
CA SER A 62 -5.45 18.26 -5.08
C SER A 62 -4.33 17.28 -5.41
N LYS A 63 -3.15 17.38 -4.76
CA LYS A 63 -2.04 16.44 -5.00
C LYS A 63 -2.45 14.99 -4.79
N TRP A 64 -3.40 14.72 -3.87
CA TRP A 64 -3.83 13.36 -3.55
C TRP A 64 -4.51 12.64 -4.71
N TYR A 65 -4.98 13.38 -5.73
CA TYR A 65 -5.52 12.77 -6.94
C TYR A 65 -4.45 11.97 -7.70
N ASP A 66 -3.17 12.32 -7.54
CA ASP A 66 -2.05 11.59 -8.12
C ASP A 66 -1.73 10.26 -7.40
N LEU A 67 -2.45 9.91 -6.32
CA LEU A 67 -2.42 8.54 -5.76
C LEU A 67 -3.19 7.54 -6.62
N ALA A 68 -4.07 8.02 -7.51
CA ALA A 68 -4.83 7.12 -8.38
C ALA A 68 -3.92 6.46 -9.41
N GLU A 69 -4.06 5.14 -9.55
CA GLU A 69 -3.30 4.34 -10.52
C GLU A 69 -4.23 3.65 -11.51
N GLU A 70 -3.77 3.50 -12.75
CA GLU A 70 -4.50 2.76 -13.78
C GLU A 70 -4.59 1.27 -13.43
N ILE A 71 -5.77 0.66 -13.61
CA ILE A 71 -5.94 -0.79 -13.47
C ILE A 71 -5.96 -1.41 -14.87
N PRO A 72 -5.16 -2.46 -15.17
CA PRO A 72 -4.17 -3.14 -14.32
C PRO A 72 -2.72 -2.65 -14.51
N ASN A 73 -2.51 -1.60 -15.31
CA ASN A 73 -1.18 -1.21 -15.79
C ASN A 73 -0.40 -0.30 -14.81
N GLY A 74 -0.99 0.03 -13.66
CA GLY A 74 -0.42 0.89 -12.64
C GLY A 74 0.78 0.27 -11.93
N PRO A 75 1.70 1.11 -11.41
CA PRO A 75 2.97 0.65 -10.84
C PRO A 75 2.80 -0.32 -9.66
N THR A 76 1.78 -0.13 -8.81
CA THR A 76 1.53 -1.02 -7.67
C THR A 76 1.07 -2.39 -8.15
N THR A 77 0.16 -2.46 -9.13
CA THR A 77 -0.31 -3.74 -9.69
C THR A 77 0.76 -4.47 -10.48
N GLN A 78 1.64 -3.77 -11.20
CA GLN A 78 2.73 -4.40 -11.96
C GLN A 78 3.86 -4.95 -11.05
N LEU A 79 3.99 -4.41 -9.84
CA LEU A 79 5.00 -4.85 -8.87
C LEU A 79 4.61 -6.12 -8.10
N MET A 80 3.33 -6.27 -7.78
CA MET A 80 2.77 -7.34 -6.93
C MET A 80 2.43 -8.60 -7.71
#